data_AF-A0A661N8E3-F1
#
_entry.id   AF-A0A661N8E3-F1
#
_cell.length_a   1.000
_cell.length_b   1.000
_cell.length_c   1.000
_cell.angle_alpha   90.00
_cell.angle_beta   90.00
_cell.angle_gamma   90.00
#
_symmetry.space_group_name_H-M   'P 1'
#
loop_
_entity.id
_entity.type
_entity.pdbx_description
1 polymer ?
#
loop_
_entity_poly.entity_id
_entity_poly.type
_entity_poly.pdbx_seq_one_letter_code
_entity_poly.pdbx_strand_id
1 'polypeptide(L)'
;MVIALLSMTAATEAQIPKAVESPYAAPPDQARVVFSRPRRRQASNVTYRIVNHAGRCLAVLEDGWQMGATMWPGRHMVMVVTGTAPPTIQLMELKLSAGKTYVVNLRSRVHMKSPVRIQIARRADQPLEVFPPAVVKLAPVDPDLRRCTEWVSWKRSKIETRAEQVKRKWDEAGDEYRGALTVRRNDGWTATEVPAP
;
A
#
# COMPACT_ATOMS: atom_id res chain seq x y z
N MET A 1 40.99 60.68 9.74
CA MET A 1 39.65 60.49 9.15
C MET A 1 39.63 59.09 8.53
N VAL A 2 38.94 58.13 9.15
CA VAL A 2 39.00 56.70 8.79
C VAL A 2 37.79 56.39 7.90
N ILE A 3 38.04 55.83 6.72
CA ILE A 3 37.01 55.42 5.75
C ILE A 3 36.63 53.98 6.06
N ALA A 4 35.38 53.76 6.51
CA ALA A 4 34.82 52.43 6.73
C ALA A 4 34.16 51.92 5.43
N LEU A 5 34.77 50.91 4.81
CA LEU A 5 34.18 50.13 3.73
C LEU A 5 33.25 49.06 4.34
N LEU A 6 31.94 49.24 4.17
CA LEU A 6 30.93 48.24 4.51
C LEU A 6 30.78 47.27 3.32
N SER A 7 31.38 46.09 3.48
CA SER A 7 31.17 44.95 2.59
C SER A 7 29.75 44.41 2.77
N MET A 8 28.90 44.56 1.75
CA MET A 8 27.59 43.91 1.70
C MET A 8 27.78 42.43 1.37
N THR A 9 27.61 41.55 2.36
CA THR A 9 27.42 40.12 2.10
C THR A 9 25.99 39.90 1.64
N ALA A 10 25.82 39.66 0.34
CA ALA A 10 24.56 39.17 -0.22
C ALA A 10 24.25 37.81 0.42
N ALA A 11 23.18 37.75 1.22
CA ALA A 11 22.63 36.50 1.69
C ALA A 11 22.04 35.77 0.48
N THR A 12 22.76 34.79 -0.04
CA THR A 12 22.19 33.81 -0.95
C THR A 12 21.15 33.03 -0.15
N GLU A 13 19.87 33.36 -0.33
CA GLU A 13 18.78 32.45 0.01
C GLU A 13 19.03 31.15 -0.71
N ALA A 14 19.53 30.15 0.01
CA ALA A 14 19.55 28.77 -0.43
C ALA A 14 18.08 28.36 -0.61
N GLN A 15 17.55 28.57 -1.81
CA GLN A 15 16.29 27.98 -2.22
C GLN A 15 16.51 26.47 -2.21
N ILE A 16 16.12 25.83 -1.10
CA ILE A 16 16.01 24.38 -1.01
C ILE A 16 15.05 23.99 -2.14
N PRO A 17 15.52 23.28 -3.18
CA PRO A 17 14.63 22.86 -4.24
C PRO A 17 13.50 22.07 -3.58
N LYS A 18 12.26 22.53 -3.75
CA LYS A 18 11.06 21.80 -3.35
C LYS A 18 11.11 20.48 -4.13
N ALA A 19 11.66 19.44 -3.51
CA ALA A 19 11.59 18.10 -4.05
C ALA A 19 10.09 17.84 -4.25
N VAL A 20 9.67 17.65 -5.50
CA VAL A 20 8.33 17.17 -5.79
C VAL A 20 8.33 15.75 -5.27
N GLU A 21 7.92 15.58 -4.00
CA GLU A 21 7.83 14.28 -3.36
C GLU A 21 6.87 13.44 -4.20
N SER A 22 7.40 12.39 -4.83
CA SER A 22 6.55 11.42 -5.51
C SER A 22 5.48 10.95 -4.52
N PRO A 23 4.19 10.95 -4.88
CA PRO A 23 3.14 10.55 -3.96
C PRO A 23 3.21 9.06 -3.61
N TYR A 24 4.13 8.31 -4.22
CA TYR A 24 4.44 6.93 -3.89
C TYR A 24 5.80 6.74 -3.24
N ALA A 25 6.65 7.76 -3.10
CA ALA A 25 7.88 7.64 -2.34
C ALA A 25 7.57 7.47 -0.84
N ALA A 26 8.28 6.54 -0.19
CA ALA A 26 8.17 6.35 1.24
C ALA A 26 8.94 7.44 2.01
N PRO A 27 8.41 7.92 3.14
CA PRO A 27 9.20 8.73 4.07
C PRO A 27 10.43 7.97 4.58
N PRO A 28 11.51 8.65 5.00
CA PRO A 28 12.75 7.98 5.44
C PRO A 28 12.58 7.05 6.65
N ASP A 29 11.69 7.38 7.59
CA ASP A 29 11.44 6.67 8.84
C ASP A 29 10.32 5.62 8.74
N GLN A 30 9.57 5.63 7.64
CA GLN A 30 8.38 4.80 7.43
C GLN A 30 8.46 4.01 6.14
N ALA A 31 7.54 3.07 5.97
CA ALA A 31 7.32 2.38 4.72
C ALA A 31 6.06 2.94 4.04
N ARG A 32 6.00 2.85 2.71
CA ARG A 32 4.78 3.10 1.96
C ARG A 32 4.34 1.83 1.25
N VAL A 33 3.07 1.48 1.37
CA VAL A 33 2.49 0.35 0.63
C VAL A 33 1.44 0.89 -0.32
N VAL A 34 1.68 0.73 -1.61
CA VAL A 34 0.74 1.11 -2.65
C VAL A 34 -0.16 -0.07 -2.96
N PHE A 35 -1.42 0.04 -2.57
CA PHE A 35 -2.46 -0.91 -2.95
C PHE A 35 -3.06 -0.45 -4.27
N SER A 36 -2.94 -1.24 -5.32
CA SER A 36 -3.47 -0.93 -6.64
C SER A 36 -4.52 -1.94 -7.07
N ARG A 37 -5.61 -1.45 -7.66
CA ARG A 37 -6.62 -2.27 -8.35
C ARG A 37 -6.56 -1.96 -9.85
N PRO A 38 -5.90 -2.80 -10.66
CA PRO A 38 -5.87 -2.58 -12.11
C PRO A 38 -7.28 -2.64 -12.72
N ARG A 39 -7.69 -1.63 -13.50
CA ARG A 39 -9.05 -1.56 -14.06
C ARG A 39 -9.34 -2.61 -15.14
N ARG A 40 -8.35 -2.91 -16.00
CA ARG A 40 -8.57 -3.71 -17.21
C ARG A 40 -8.98 -5.15 -16.88
N ARG A 41 -10.11 -5.59 -17.45
CA ARG A 41 -10.68 -6.95 -17.30
C ARG A 41 -10.99 -7.32 -15.83
N GLN A 42 -11.47 -6.37 -15.04
CA GLN A 42 -11.94 -6.61 -13.67
C GLN A 42 -13.43 -6.33 -13.53
N ALA A 43 -14.08 -7.07 -12.62
CA ALA A 43 -15.47 -6.79 -12.25
C ALA A 43 -15.52 -5.44 -11.55
N SER A 44 -16.33 -4.50 -12.03
CA SER A 44 -16.38 -3.11 -11.53
C SER A 44 -16.98 -3.00 -10.12
N ASN A 45 -17.87 -3.93 -9.73
CA ASN A 45 -18.70 -3.85 -8.53
C ASN A 45 -18.06 -4.35 -7.21
N VAL A 46 -16.75 -4.64 -7.17
CA VAL A 46 -16.09 -5.15 -5.96
C VAL A 46 -15.24 -4.07 -5.29
N THR A 47 -15.61 -3.66 -4.09
CA THR A 47 -14.77 -2.80 -3.23
C THR A 47 -13.78 -3.65 -2.44
N TYR A 48 -12.50 -3.26 -2.46
CA TYR A 48 -11.46 -3.84 -1.60
C TYR A 48 -11.23 -2.94 -0.39
N ARG A 49 -11.43 -3.48 0.81
CA ARG A 49 -11.08 -2.79 2.06
C ARG A 49 -9.85 -3.47 2.64
N ILE A 50 -8.76 -2.72 2.78
CA ILE A 50 -7.53 -3.20 3.38
C ILE A 50 -7.55 -2.76 4.84
N VAL A 51 -7.50 -3.72 5.75
CA VAL A 51 -7.76 -3.50 7.17
C VAL A 51 -6.60 -4.07 7.99
N ASN A 52 -6.13 -3.32 8.98
CA ASN A 52 -5.14 -3.82 9.93
C ASN A 52 -5.76 -4.71 11.02
N HIS A 53 -4.93 -5.30 11.87
CA HIS A 53 -5.39 -6.14 12.98
C HIS A 53 -6.30 -5.41 13.98
N ALA A 54 -6.17 -4.09 14.12
CA ALA A 54 -7.01 -3.26 14.99
C ALA A 54 -8.38 -2.91 14.38
N GLY A 55 -8.68 -3.39 13.17
CA GLY A 55 -9.92 -3.09 12.46
C GLY A 55 -9.96 -1.72 11.79
N ARG A 56 -8.82 -1.00 11.71
CA ARG A 56 -8.72 0.28 11.01
C ARG A 56 -8.46 0.05 9.52
N CYS A 57 -9.15 0.78 8.66
CA CYS A 57 -8.85 0.74 7.23
C CYS A 57 -7.53 1.46 6.95
N LEU A 58 -6.66 0.80 6.19
CA LEU A 58 -5.43 1.35 5.64
C LEU A 58 -5.65 1.87 4.22
N ALA A 59 -6.56 1.25 3.47
CA ALA A 59 -6.96 1.67 2.14
C ALA A 59 -8.35 1.15 1.78
N VAL A 60 -9.03 1.86 0.90
CA VAL A 60 -10.26 1.40 0.23
C VAL A 60 -10.10 1.61 -1.27
N LEU A 61 -10.26 0.54 -2.05
CA LEU A 61 -10.10 0.59 -3.51
C LEU A 61 -11.42 0.31 -4.21
N GLU A 62 -11.87 1.30 -4.95
CA GLU A 62 -12.98 1.20 -5.91
C GLU A 62 -12.44 1.18 -7.35
N ASP A 63 -13.31 1.26 -8.36
CA ASP A 63 -13.00 0.90 -9.76
C ASP A 63 -11.72 1.57 -10.30
N GLY A 64 -10.66 0.79 -10.51
CA GLY A 64 -9.38 1.30 -11.03
C GLY A 64 -8.55 2.12 -10.04
N TRP A 65 -8.95 2.20 -8.77
CA TRP A 65 -8.28 3.02 -7.77
C TRP A 65 -6.96 2.40 -7.31
N GLN A 66 -6.07 3.28 -6.89
CA GLN A 66 -4.91 2.93 -6.09
C GLN A 66 -4.68 3.94 -4.99
N MET A 67 -4.17 3.46 -3.87
CA MET A 67 -3.98 4.27 -2.67
C MET A 67 -2.65 3.88 -2.01
N GLY A 68 -1.90 4.88 -1.56
CA GLY A 68 -0.71 4.68 -0.73
C GLY A 68 -1.10 4.69 0.75
N ALA A 69 -0.65 3.69 1.50
CA ALA A 69 -0.73 3.68 2.96
C ALA A 69 0.68 3.78 3.56
N THR A 70 0.90 4.77 4.40
CA THR A 70 2.15 4.88 5.16
C THR A 70 2.05 4.03 6.42
N MET A 71 3.08 3.24 6.70
CA MET A 71 3.11 2.28 7.81
C MET A 71 4.50 2.27 8.47
N TRP A 72 4.54 2.03 9.78
CA TRP A 72 5.81 1.82 10.46
C TRP A 72 6.54 0.58 9.92
N PRO A 73 7.88 0.57 9.88
CA PRO A 73 8.66 -0.61 9.54
C PRO A 73 8.34 -1.79 10.48
N GLY A 74 8.50 -3.01 10.00
CA GLY A 74 8.23 -4.22 10.79
C GLY A 74 7.30 -5.20 10.09
N ARG A 75 6.66 -6.07 10.89
CA ARG A 75 5.83 -7.16 10.40
C ARG A 75 4.36 -6.89 10.69
N HIS A 76 3.55 -6.80 9.65
CA HIS A 76 2.13 -6.50 9.77
C HIS A 76 1.31 -7.60 9.12
N MET A 77 0.30 -8.08 9.83
CA MET A 77 -0.75 -8.91 9.24
C MET A 77 -1.92 -8.00 8.87
N VAL A 78 -2.35 -8.05 7.62
CA VAL A 78 -3.45 -7.23 7.13
C VAL A 78 -4.48 -8.09 6.40
N MET A 79 -5.73 -7.65 6.46
CA MET A 79 -6.88 -8.30 5.85
C MET A 79 -7.30 -7.55 4.58
N VAL A 80 -7.57 -8.29 3.51
CA VAL A 80 -8.31 -7.79 2.35
C VAL A 80 -9.75 -8.28 2.48
N VAL A 81 -10.66 -7.34 2.75
CA VAL A 81 -12.09 -7.61 2.96
C VAL A 81 -12.87 -7.20 1.70
N THR A 82 -13.71 -8.12 1.21
CA THR A 82 -14.53 -7.96 0.00
C THR A 82 -15.97 -8.38 0.24
N GLY A 83 -16.89 -7.85 -0.57
CA GLY A 83 -18.31 -8.19 -0.48
C GLY A 83 -19.01 -7.63 0.75
N THR A 84 -20.32 -7.82 0.83
CA THR A 84 -21.17 -7.20 1.88
C THR A 84 -21.94 -8.21 2.72
N ALA A 85 -22.27 -9.39 2.18
CA ALA A 85 -23.02 -10.44 2.88
C ALA A 85 -22.90 -11.82 2.21
N PRO A 86 -22.09 -12.76 2.76
CA PRO A 86 -21.07 -12.56 3.78
C PRO A 86 -19.81 -11.90 3.19
N PRO A 87 -19.06 -11.09 3.98
CA PRO A 87 -17.76 -10.62 3.54
C PRO A 87 -16.79 -11.80 3.35
N THR A 88 -15.93 -11.70 2.35
CA THR A 88 -14.81 -12.61 2.14
C THR A 88 -13.52 -11.94 2.61
N ILE A 89 -12.66 -12.72 3.27
CA ILE A 89 -11.41 -12.26 3.87
C ILE A 89 -10.25 -13.05 3.30
N GLN A 90 -9.17 -12.36 2.96
CA GLN A 90 -7.86 -12.94 2.72
C GLN A 90 -6.83 -12.23 3.58
N LEU A 91 -5.81 -12.97 4.01
CA LEU A 91 -4.68 -12.44 4.77
C LEU A 91 -3.48 -12.24 3.84
N MET A 92 -2.71 -11.21 4.14
CA MET A 92 -1.35 -11.04 3.62
C MET A 92 -0.46 -10.52 4.73
N GLU A 93 0.81 -10.90 4.66
CA GLU A 93 1.83 -10.45 5.58
C GLU A 93 2.70 -9.40 4.91
N LEU A 94 2.93 -8.28 5.59
CA LEU A 94 3.78 -7.19 5.12
C LEU A 94 5.04 -7.12 5.98
N LYS A 95 6.20 -7.46 5.42
CA LYS A 95 7.51 -7.28 6.08
C LYS A 95 8.19 -6.05 5.50
N LEU A 96 7.99 -4.92 6.17
CA LEU A 96 8.31 -3.59 5.69
C LEU A 96 9.63 -3.07 6.30
N SER A 97 10.38 -2.32 5.51
CA SER A 97 11.58 -1.58 5.91
C SER A 97 11.35 -0.08 5.73
N ALA A 98 12.04 0.74 6.54
CA ALA A 98 11.99 2.20 6.45
C ALA A 98 12.54 2.70 5.11
N GLY A 99 11.99 3.81 4.60
CA GLY A 99 12.41 4.42 3.33
C GLY A 99 12.09 3.57 2.09
N LYS A 100 11.21 2.56 2.23
CA LYS A 100 10.86 1.65 1.13
C LYS A 100 9.39 1.73 0.75
N THR A 101 9.15 1.77 -0.54
CA THR A 101 7.83 1.66 -1.16
C THR A 101 7.60 0.23 -1.64
N TYR A 102 6.45 -0.33 -1.34
CA TYR A 102 6.02 -1.67 -1.74
C TYR A 102 4.75 -1.57 -2.59
N VAL A 103 4.53 -2.53 -3.49
CA VAL A 103 3.36 -2.53 -4.38
C VAL A 103 2.60 -3.84 -4.26
N VAL A 104 1.30 -3.74 -3.96
CA VAL A 104 0.37 -4.86 -3.88
C VAL A 104 -0.77 -4.63 -4.86
N ASN A 105 -0.87 -5.51 -5.85
CA ASN A 105 -1.95 -5.49 -6.83
C ASN A 105 -3.08 -6.42 -6.40
N LEU A 106 -4.31 -5.89 -6.37
CA LEU A 106 -5.52 -6.63 -6.06
C LEU A 106 -6.34 -6.83 -7.33
N ARG A 107 -6.57 -8.10 -7.70
CA ARG A 107 -7.38 -8.44 -8.88
C ARG A 107 -8.64 -9.20 -8.53
N SER A 108 -9.75 -8.82 -9.15
CA SER A 108 -10.99 -9.57 -9.03
C SER A 108 -10.84 -10.92 -9.71
N ARG A 109 -11.36 -11.98 -9.09
CA ARG A 109 -11.56 -13.28 -9.72
C ARG A 109 -13.05 -13.51 -9.91
N VAL A 110 -13.48 -13.76 -11.14
CA VAL A 110 -14.88 -14.08 -11.47
C VAL A 110 -15.12 -15.58 -11.25
N HIS A 111 -16.30 -15.95 -10.77
CA HIS A 111 -16.72 -17.35 -10.54
C HIS A 111 -15.84 -18.17 -9.57
N MET A 112 -15.15 -17.51 -8.63
CA MET A 112 -14.29 -18.17 -7.64
C MET A 112 -14.80 -17.94 -6.23
N LYS A 113 -14.64 -18.94 -5.34
CA LYS A 113 -14.91 -18.80 -3.89
C LYS A 113 -14.07 -17.70 -3.22
N SER A 114 -12.90 -17.41 -3.79
CA SER A 114 -12.03 -16.31 -3.38
C SER A 114 -12.08 -15.22 -4.46
N PRO A 115 -12.82 -14.12 -4.25
CA PRO A 115 -13.09 -13.12 -5.30
C PRO A 115 -11.92 -12.17 -5.54
N VAL A 116 -10.84 -12.29 -4.76
CA VAL A 116 -9.61 -11.51 -4.88
C VAL A 116 -8.42 -12.42 -5.15
N ARG A 117 -7.54 -11.98 -6.03
CA ARG A 117 -6.17 -12.44 -6.15
C ARG A 117 -5.26 -11.32 -5.66
N ILE A 118 -4.54 -11.59 -4.58
CA ILE A 118 -3.45 -10.71 -4.12
C ILE A 118 -2.21 -11.04 -4.95
N GLN A 119 -1.59 -10.02 -5.53
CA GLN A 119 -0.38 -10.14 -6.33
C GLN A 119 0.65 -9.14 -5.81
N ILE A 120 1.69 -9.65 -5.18
CA ILE A 120 2.79 -8.82 -4.69
C ILE A 120 3.70 -8.55 -5.88
N ALA A 121 3.93 -7.27 -6.19
CA ALA A 121 4.95 -6.91 -7.16
C ALA A 121 6.31 -7.03 -6.47
N ARG A 122 7.10 -8.01 -6.88
CA ARG A 122 8.44 -8.22 -6.33
C ARG A 122 9.44 -7.48 -7.19
N ARG A 123 10.34 -6.76 -6.54
CA ARG A 123 11.48 -6.09 -7.18
C ARG A 123 12.30 -7.05 -8.05
N ALA A 124 12.56 -8.27 -7.57
CA ALA A 124 13.35 -9.27 -8.30
C ALA A 124 12.68 -9.79 -9.58
N ASP A 125 11.35 -9.64 -9.70
CA ASP A 125 10.58 -10.09 -10.86
C ASP A 125 10.43 -8.96 -11.92
N GLN A 126 10.98 -7.78 -11.65
CA GLN A 126 10.99 -6.64 -12.58
C GLN A 126 12.37 -6.48 -13.21
N PRO A 127 12.47 -5.84 -14.39
CA PRO A 127 13.75 -5.27 -14.83
C PRO A 127 14.36 -4.46 -13.69
N LEU A 128 15.66 -4.67 -13.43
CA LEU A 128 16.38 -4.05 -12.31
C LEU A 128 16.05 -2.55 -12.23
N GLU A 129 15.73 -2.08 -11.03
CA GLU A 129 15.48 -0.66 -10.70
C GLU A 129 14.19 -0.05 -11.27
N VAL A 130 13.35 -0.81 -11.98
CA VAL A 130 12.10 -0.27 -12.54
C VAL A 130 10.96 -0.40 -11.53
N PHE A 131 10.48 0.73 -11.02
CA PHE A 131 9.21 0.80 -10.29
C PHE A 131 8.03 0.55 -11.25
N PRO A 132 6.98 -0.19 -10.85
CA PRO A 132 5.91 -0.59 -11.77
C PRO A 132 5.26 0.60 -12.51
N PRO A 133 5.42 0.71 -13.85
CA PRO A 133 4.94 1.88 -14.60
C PRO A 133 3.41 2.07 -14.54
N ALA A 134 2.66 0.99 -14.36
CA ALA A 134 1.22 1.04 -14.20
C ALA A 134 0.77 1.77 -12.94
N VAL A 135 1.62 1.80 -11.90
CA VAL A 135 1.37 2.52 -10.65
C VAL A 135 1.69 4.01 -10.84
N VAL A 136 2.82 4.33 -11.45
CA VAL A 136 3.25 5.74 -11.69
C VAL A 136 2.20 6.52 -12.47
N LYS A 137 1.59 5.89 -13.49
CA LYS A 137 0.60 6.53 -14.37
C LYS A 137 -0.72 6.89 -13.69
N LEU A 138 -0.96 6.44 -12.46
CA LEU A 138 -2.22 6.65 -11.76
C LEU A 138 -1.98 7.50 -10.50
N ALA A 139 -2.69 8.63 -10.41
CA ALA A 139 -2.69 9.44 -9.20
C ALA A 139 -3.31 8.66 -8.03
N PRO A 140 -2.79 8.78 -6.80
CA PRO A 140 -3.39 8.10 -5.66
C PRO A 140 -4.71 8.77 -5.35
N VAL A 141 -5.72 7.96 -5.07
CA VAL A 141 -6.95 8.48 -4.46
C VAL A 141 -6.71 8.65 -2.96
N ASP A 142 -7.32 9.68 -2.38
CA ASP A 142 -7.34 9.92 -0.94
C ASP A 142 -8.79 9.95 -0.41
N PRO A 143 -9.47 8.79 -0.37
CA PRO A 143 -10.84 8.70 0.12
C PRO A 143 -10.90 8.75 1.65
N ASP A 144 -12.02 9.23 2.20
CA ASP A 144 -12.29 9.20 3.64
C ASP A 144 -12.33 7.76 4.20
N LEU A 145 -11.24 7.35 4.86
CA LEU A 145 -11.10 6.04 5.48
C LEU A 145 -11.95 5.87 6.75
N ARG A 146 -12.52 6.94 7.31
CA ARG A 146 -13.43 6.85 8.47
C ARG A 146 -14.67 6.04 8.12
N ARG A 147 -15.29 6.30 6.97
CA ARG A 147 -16.46 5.54 6.48
C ARG A 147 -16.14 4.05 6.31
N CYS A 148 -14.93 3.75 5.81
CA CYS A 148 -14.47 2.37 5.70
C CYS A 148 -14.34 1.71 7.09
N THR A 149 -13.73 2.42 8.04
CA THR A 149 -13.52 1.93 9.41
C THR A 149 -14.85 1.74 10.16
N GLU A 150 -15.80 2.67 10.00
CA GLU A 150 -17.17 2.55 10.51
C GLU A 150 -17.89 1.32 9.93
N TRP A 151 -17.76 1.09 8.62
CA TRP A 151 -18.33 -0.09 7.98
C TRP A 151 -17.71 -1.39 8.52
N VAL A 152 -16.38 -1.42 8.71
CA VAL A 152 -15.68 -2.58 9.31
C VAL A 152 -16.17 -2.83 10.73
N SER A 153 -16.31 -1.77 11.52
CA SER A 153 -16.87 -1.85 12.88
C SER A 153 -18.30 -2.41 12.88
N TRP A 154 -19.17 -1.90 12.00
CA TRP A 154 -20.54 -2.39 11.85
C TRP A 154 -20.60 -3.87 11.42
N LYS A 155 -19.66 -4.32 10.57
CA LYS A 155 -19.55 -5.71 10.12
C LYS A 155 -18.69 -6.59 11.02
N ARG A 156 -18.20 -6.09 12.16
CA ARG A 156 -17.19 -6.74 13.01
C ARG A 156 -17.50 -8.20 13.29
N SER A 157 -18.70 -8.51 13.77
CA SER A 157 -19.08 -9.90 14.11
C SER A 157 -18.97 -10.86 12.93
N LYS A 158 -19.31 -10.43 11.71
CA LYS A 158 -19.18 -11.25 10.49
C LYS A 158 -17.74 -11.33 10.01
N ILE A 159 -16.95 -10.30 10.25
CA ILE A 159 -15.53 -10.23 9.86
C ILE A 159 -14.70 -11.10 10.80
N GLU A 160 -14.85 -10.98 12.11
CA GLU A 160 -14.05 -11.69 13.12
C GLU A 160 -14.16 -13.20 12.96
N THR A 161 -15.38 -13.75 12.89
CA THR A 161 -15.58 -15.20 12.68
C THR A 161 -14.89 -15.70 11.41
N ARG A 162 -14.88 -14.91 10.34
CA ARG A 162 -14.20 -15.27 9.09
C ARG A 162 -12.69 -15.08 9.19
N ALA A 163 -12.24 -14.05 9.89
CA ALA A 163 -10.83 -13.74 10.08
C ALA A 163 -10.15 -14.84 10.90
N GLU A 164 -10.81 -15.35 11.95
CA GLU A 164 -10.34 -16.50 12.73
C GLU A 164 -10.19 -17.76 11.86
N GLN A 165 -11.21 -18.07 11.04
CA GLN A 165 -11.15 -19.21 10.12
C GLN A 165 -10.00 -19.07 9.11
N VAL A 166 -9.80 -17.89 8.55
CA VAL A 166 -8.72 -17.62 7.58
C VAL A 166 -7.36 -17.60 8.28
N LYS A 167 -7.28 -17.11 9.51
CA LYS A 167 -6.04 -17.10 10.32
C LYS A 167 -5.58 -18.52 10.64
N ARG A 168 -6.50 -19.40 11.06
CA ARG A 168 -6.18 -20.82 11.26
C ARG A 168 -5.63 -21.46 9.99
N LYS A 169 -6.30 -21.25 8.85
CA LYS A 169 -5.82 -21.73 7.54
C LYS A 169 -4.45 -21.15 7.17
N TRP A 170 -4.20 -19.90 7.51
CA TRP A 170 -2.89 -19.27 7.29
C TRP A 170 -1.80 -19.96 8.12
N ASP A 171 -2.08 -20.23 9.40
CA ASP A 171 -1.11 -20.85 10.31
C ASP A 171 -0.80 -22.30 9.92
N GLU A 172 -1.80 -23.02 9.41
CA GLU A 172 -1.68 -24.38 8.89
C GLU A 172 -1.08 -24.45 7.47
N ALA A 173 -0.97 -23.31 6.77
CA ALA A 173 -0.53 -23.30 5.38
C ALA A 173 0.99 -23.45 5.23
N GLY A 174 1.40 -24.18 4.19
CA GLY A 174 2.79 -24.33 3.80
C GLY A 174 3.48 -23.01 3.40
N ASP A 175 4.81 -23.02 3.42
CA ASP A 175 5.64 -21.84 3.16
C ASP A 175 5.44 -21.25 1.77
N GLU A 176 5.11 -22.07 0.76
CA GLU A 176 4.83 -21.60 -0.59
C GLU A 176 3.58 -20.70 -0.62
N TYR A 177 2.48 -21.17 -0.01
CA TYR A 177 1.23 -20.41 0.06
C TYR A 177 1.42 -19.09 0.83
N ARG A 178 2.03 -19.17 2.02
CA ARG A 178 2.31 -17.97 2.82
C ARG A 178 3.27 -17.04 2.08
N GLY A 179 4.33 -17.57 1.49
CA GLY A 179 5.32 -16.82 0.71
C GLY A 179 4.72 -16.07 -0.47
N ALA A 180 3.73 -16.64 -1.16
CA ALA A 180 2.99 -15.97 -2.24
C ALA A 180 2.16 -14.77 -1.76
N LEU A 181 1.80 -14.74 -0.48
CA LEU A 181 1.01 -13.69 0.18
C LEU A 181 1.83 -12.87 1.19
N THR A 182 3.16 -13.02 1.20
CA THR A 182 4.08 -12.25 2.04
C THR A 182 4.89 -11.26 1.20
N VAL A 183 4.73 -9.97 1.48
CA VAL A 183 5.65 -8.92 1.03
C VAL A 183 6.92 -9.04 1.87
N ARG A 184 8.07 -9.19 1.20
CA ARG A 184 9.38 -9.33 1.84
C ARG A 184 10.08 -7.98 1.90
N ARG A 185 11.01 -7.82 2.85
CA ARG A 185 11.79 -6.58 3.03
C ARG A 185 12.45 -6.11 1.73
N ASN A 186 12.99 -7.05 0.95
CA ASN A 186 13.72 -6.80 -0.30
C ASN A 186 12.80 -6.61 -1.52
N ASP A 187 11.48 -6.76 -1.37
CA ASP A 187 10.53 -6.50 -2.47
C ASP A 187 10.35 -4.98 -2.70
N GLY A 188 10.86 -4.11 -1.82
CA GLY A 188 10.62 -2.66 -1.85
C GLY A 188 11.64 -1.83 -2.63
N TRP A 189 11.18 -0.69 -3.13
CA TRP A 189 11.96 0.33 -3.86
C TRP A 189 12.29 1.51 -2.94
N THR A 190 13.48 2.11 -3.05
CA THR A 190 13.84 3.35 -2.36
C THR A 190 13.11 4.54 -2.98
N ALA A 191 13.10 5.67 -2.27
CA ALA A 191 12.58 6.94 -2.80
C ALA A 191 13.20 7.34 -4.15
N THR A 192 14.50 7.10 -4.36
CA THR A 192 15.20 7.41 -5.62
C THR A 192 14.77 6.51 -6.79
N GLU A 193 14.29 5.31 -6.49
CA GLU A 193 13.81 4.34 -7.48
C GLU A 193 12.32 4.56 -7.82
N VAL A 194 11.62 5.38 -7.03
CA VAL A 194 10.21 5.73 -7.26
C VAL A 194 10.15 7.07 -7.99
N PRO A 195 9.81 7.10 -9.29
CA PRO A 195 9.80 8.36 -10.04
C PRO A 195 8.75 9.32 -9.49
N ALA A 196 9.03 10.62 -9.61
CA ALA A 196 8.00 11.65 -9.51
C ALA A 196 7.00 11.48 -10.67
N PRO A 197 5.70 11.77 -10.45
CA PRO A 197 4.68 11.69 -11.49
C PRO A 197 4.93 12.70 -12.62
#